data_AF-A0A936VZ17-F1
#
_entry.id   AF-A0A936VZ17-F1
#
_cell.length_a   1.000
_cell.length_b   1.000
_cell.length_c   1.000
_cell.angle_alpha   90.00
_cell.angle_beta   90.00
_cell.angle_gamma   90.00
#
_symmetry.space_group_name_H-M   'P 1'
#
loop_
_entity.id
_entity.type
_entity.pdbx_description
1 polymer ?
#
loop_
_entity_poly.entity_id
_entity_poly.type
_entity_poly.pdbx_seq_one_letter_code
_entity_poly.pdbx_strand_id
1 'polypeptide(L)'
;MTGYKAIAGWAQDLGDKARARLGCRRVEGRYVVPSESIIRNVLIRVDPAVLDRALQQWNEAFAPKEKNIAVDGKTMCNAKDDKGHQTHIMSAVGHKSVICYTQKKLVLCP
;
A
#
# COMPACT_ATOMS: atom_id res chain seq x y z
N MET A 1 13.39 11.08 1.45
CA MET A 1 13.86 10.03 0.50
C MET A 1 12.76 9.81 -0.52
N THR A 2 13.04 9.74 -1.82
CA THR A 2 12.02 9.56 -2.88
C THR A 2 12.33 8.33 -3.74
N GLY A 3 11.34 7.84 -4.50
CA GLY A 3 11.52 6.73 -5.46
C GLY A 3 11.77 5.36 -4.81
N TYR A 4 12.51 4.49 -5.48
CA TYR A 4 12.75 3.09 -5.06
C TYR A 4 13.35 2.96 -3.66
N LYS A 5 14.24 3.90 -3.28
CA LYS A 5 14.83 3.95 -1.94
C LYS A 5 13.79 4.17 -0.85
N ALA A 6 12.79 5.01 -1.11
CA ALA A 6 11.70 5.24 -0.16
C ALA A 6 10.83 3.98 0.01
N ILE A 7 10.55 3.27 -1.09
CA ILE A 7 9.79 2.01 -1.05
C ILE A 7 10.56 0.94 -0.28
N ALA A 8 11.87 0.80 -0.54
CA ALA A 8 12.73 -0.14 0.17
C ALA A 8 12.84 0.21 1.67
N GLY A 9 13.00 1.49 2.00
CA GLY A 9 13.00 1.97 3.40
C GLY A 9 11.70 1.64 4.11
N TRP A 10 10.56 1.99 3.49
CA TRP A 10 9.24 1.62 4.03
C TRP A 10 9.09 0.12 4.23
N ALA A 11 9.54 -0.71 3.28
CA ALA A 11 9.49 -2.16 3.42
C ALA A 11 10.34 -2.65 4.61
N GLN A 12 11.52 -2.05 4.83
CA GLN A 12 12.36 -2.38 5.98
C GLN A 12 11.70 -2.01 7.31
N ASP A 13 10.96 -0.91 7.35
CA ASP A 13 10.25 -0.46 8.55
C ASP A 13 9.03 -1.35 8.90
N LEU A 14 8.63 -2.26 8.01
CA LEU A 14 7.54 -3.19 8.28
C LEU A 14 7.90 -4.20 9.37
N GLY A 15 6.95 -4.41 10.29
CA GLY A 15 6.99 -5.53 11.24
C GLY A 15 6.81 -6.89 10.56
N ASP A 16 7.24 -7.97 11.25
CA ASP A 16 7.30 -9.33 10.70
C ASP A 16 5.94 -9.84 10.17
N LYS A 17 4.83 -9.54 10.85
CA LYS A 17 3.47 -9.89 10.39
C LYS A 17 3.04 -9.16 9.12
N ALA A 18 3.43 -7.89 8.96
CA ALA A 18 3.15 -7.14 7.74
C ALA A 18 3.93 -7.73 6.55
N ARG A 19 5.21 -8.09 6.78
CA ARG A 19 6.04 -8.78 5.79
C ARG A 19 5.44 -10.14 5.41
N ALA A 20 4.91 -10.89 6.38
CA ALA A 20 4.20 -12.15 6.15
C ALA A 20 2.97 -11.96 5.25
N ARG A 21 2.14 -10.96 5.55
CA ARG A 21 0.93 -10.63 4.76
C ARG A 21 1.26 -10.22 3.33
N LEU A 22 2.40 -9.56 3.12
CA LEU A 22 2.91 -9.20 1.79
C LEU A 22 3.62 -10.38 1.09
N GLY A 23 3.63 -11.57 1.69
CA GLY A 23 4.23 -12.76 1.09
C GLY A 23 5.75 -12.70 1.01
N CYS A 24 6.41 -11.94 1.90
CA CYS A 24 7.87 -11.95 1.98
C CYS A 24 8.40 -13.37 2.22
N ARG A 25 9.61 -13.65 1.74
CA ARG A 25 10.24 -14.96 1.95
C ARG A 25 10.63 -15.12 3.41
N ARG A 26 10.40 -16.31 3.98
CA ARG A 26 10.89 -16.66 5.32
C ARG A 26 12.29 -17.28 5.25
N VAL A 27 13.23 -16.76 6.02
CA VAL A 27 14.61 -17.26 6.16
C VAL A 27 14.92 -17.36 7.64
N GLU A 28 15.34 -18.54 8.11
CA GLU A 28 15.68 -18.77 9.53
C GLU A 28 14.59 -18.29 10.51
N GLY A 29 13.33 -18.50 10.15
CA GLY A 29 12.18 -18.12 10.98
C GLY A 29 11.76 -16.65 10.91
N ARG A 30 12.44 -15.80 10.12
CA ARG A 30 12.10 -14.37 9.96
C ARG A 30 11.67 -14.04 8.54
N TYR A 31 10.75 -13.09 8.39
CA TYR A 31 10.37 -12.59 7.07
C TYR A 31 11.36 -11.54 6.57
N VAL A 32 11.99 -11.82 5.42
CA VAL A 32 13.02 -10.98 4.81
C VAL A 32 12.41 -10.20 3.66
N VAL A 33 12.53 -8.87 3.73
CA VAL A 33 12.11 -8.00 2.62
C VAL A 33 13.14 -8.03 1.49
N PRO A 34 12.69 -7.93 0.22
CA PRO A 34 13.61 -7.81 -0.90
C PRO A 34 14.49 -6.56 -0.78
N SER A 35 15.71 -6.61 -1.33
CA SER A 35 16.56 -5.43 -1.42
C SER A 35 15.97 -4.38 -2.36
N GLU A 36 16.42 -3.12 -2.23
CA GLU A 36 16.07 -2.03 -3.15
C GLU A 36 16.31 -2.42 -4.61
N SER A 37 17.44 -3.08 -4.91
CA SER A 37 17.78 -3.54 -6.25
C SER A 37 16.77 -4.54 -6.81
N ILE A 38 16.27 -5.46 -5.99
CA ILE A 38 15.24 -6.42 -6.41
C ILE A 38 13.91 -5.71 -6.62
N ILE A 39 13.50 -4.80 -5.71
CA ILE A 39 12.28 -4.00 -5.87
C ILE A 39 12.33 -3.22 -7.19
N ARG A 40 13.44 -2.51 -7.44
CA ARG A 40 13.65 -1.77 -8.69
C ARG A 40 13.59 -2.66 -9.92
N ASN A 41 14.30 -3.80 -9.90
CA ASN A 41 14.34 -4.73 -11.03
C ASN A 41 12.96 -5.29 -11.36
N VAL A 42 12.15 -5.61 -10.34
CA VAL A 42 10.77 -6.06 -10.57
C VAL A 42 9.95 -4.94 -11.19
N LEU A 43 9.95 -3.74 -10.59
CA LEU A 43 9.16 -2.62 -11.09
C LEU A 43 9.49 -2.21 -12.53
N ILE A 44 10.75 -2.32 -12.95
CA ILE A 44 11.16 -2.01 -14.33
C ILE A 44 10.72 -3.10 -15.32
N ARG A 45 10.59 -4.36 -14.87
CA ARG A 45 10.23 -5.49 -15.72
C ARG A 45 8.72 -5.72 -15.84
N VAL A 46 7.94 -5.16 -14.92
CA VAL A 46 6.47 -5.24 -14.99
C VAL A 46 6.01 -4.46 -16.21
N ASP A 47 5.29 -5.15 -17.10
CA ASP A 47 4.62 -4.50 -18.23
C ASP A 47 3.53 -3.56 -17.69
N PRO A 48 3.62 -2.24 -17.94
CA PRO A 48 2.66 -1.28 -17.41
C PRO A 48 1.24 -1.53 -17.93
N ALA A 49 1.07 -2.03 -19.16
CA ALA A 49 -0.24 -2.31 -19.74
C ALA A 49 -0.90 -3.55 -19.11
N VAL A 50 -0.10 -4.55 -18.73
CA VAL A 50 -0.62 -5.72 -17.99
C VAL A 50 -1.04 -5.31 -16.59
N LEU A 51 -0.21 -4.52 -15.90
CA LEU A 51 -0.51 -4.03 -14.57
C LEU A 51 -1.79 -3.17 -14.56
N ASP A 52 -1.90 -2.25 -15.51
CA ASP A 52 -3.08 -1.39 -15.65
C ASP A 52 -4.36 -2.20 -15.86
N ARG A 53 -4.35 -3.19 -16.76
CA ARG A 53 -5.50 -4.09 -16.96
C ARG A 53 -5.87 -4.88 -15.69
N ALA A 54 -4.89 -5.35 -14.93
CA ALA A 54 -5.16 -6.04 -13.67
C ALA A 54 -5.81 -5.12 -12.62
N LEU A 55 -5.35 -3.87 -12.54
CA LEU A 55 -5.95 -2.85 -11.67
C LEU A 55 -7.37 -2.47 -12.12
N GLN A 56 -7.63 -2.38 -13.43
CA GLN A 56 -8.96 -2.15 -13.97
C GLN A 56 -9.93 -3.28 -13.61
N GLN A 57 -9.52 -4.54 -13.79
CA GLN A 57 -10.35 -5.70 -13.39
C GLN A 57 -10.64 -5.72 -11.89
N TRP A 58 -9.66 -5.34 -11.06
CA TRP A 58 -9.87 -5.18 -9.62
C TRP A 58 -10.89 -4.07 -9.33
N ASN A 59 -10.79 -2.91 -10.00
CA ASN A 59 -11.77 -1.83 -9.86
C ASN A 59 -13.17 -2.27 -10.29
N GLU A 60 -13.31 -3.00 -11.40
CA GLU A 60 -14.60 -3.52 -11.86
C GLU A 60 -15.23 -4.47 -10.83
N ALA A 61 -14.42 -5.31 -10.19
CA ALA A 61 -14.89 -6.25 -9.18
C ALA A 61 -15.37 -5.57 -7.89
N PHE A 62 -14.70 -4.49 -7.46
CA PHE A 62 -14.93 -3.88 -6.13
C PHE A 62 -15.61 -2.51 -6.16
N ALA A 63 -15.65 -1.83 -7.30
CA ALA A 63 -16.37 -0.58 -7.52
C ALA A 63 -17.00 -0.53 -8.93
N PRO A 64 -17.92 -1.44 -9.27
CA PRO A 64 -18.49 -1.56 -10.62
C PRO A 64 -19.21 -0.30 -11.13
N LYS A 65 -19.61 0.60 -10.21
CA LYS A 65 -20.26 1.88 -10.55
C LYS A 65 -19.25 3.00 -10.87
N GLU A 66 -17.96 2.77 -10.67
CA GLU A 66 -16.90 3.75 -10.84
C GLU A 66 -15.84 3.23 -11.81
N LYS A 67 -15.50 4.03 -12.83
CA LYS A 67 -14.41 3.67 -13.75
C LYS A 67 -13.03 3.86 -13.12
N ASN A 68 -12.90 4.83 -12.22
CA ASN A 68 -11.63 5.25 -11.65
C ASN A 68 -11.79 5.52 -10.15
N ILE A 69 -11.06 4.79 -9.32
CA ILE A 69 -10.96 5.03 -7.87
C ILE A 69 -9.63 5.71 -7.58
N ALA A 70 -9.67 6.83 -6.86
CA ALA A 70 -8.51 7.42 -6.22
C ALA A 70 -8.37 6.85 -4.80
N VAL A 71 -7.17 6.41 -4.44
CA VAL A 71 -6.84 6.01 -3.07
C VAL A 71 -5.97 7.10 -2.46
N ASP A 72 -6.45 7.71 -1.38
CA ASP A 72 -5.73 8.77 -0.66
C ASP A 72 -5.45 8.34 0.77
N GLY A 73 -4.18 8.41 1.16
CA GLY A 73 -3.71 8.11 2.51
C GLY A 73 -3.26 9.38 3.19
N LYS A 74 -3.93 9.76 4.28
CA LYS A 74 -3.55 10.94 5.08
C LYS A 74 -3.02 10.53 6.44
N THR A 75 -1.94 11.20 6.84
CA THR A 75 -1.42 11.18 8.20
C THR A 75 -2.00 12.37 8.93
N MET A 76 -2.82 12.12 9.94
CA MET A 76 -3.54 13.19 10.66
C MET A 76 -2.58 13.91 11.60
N CYS A 77 -2.31 15.20 11.40
CA CYS A 77 -1.39 15.97 12.25
C CYS A 77 -1.84 15.95 13.72
N ASN A 78 -0.91 15.73 14.66
CA ASN A 78 -1.13 15.64 16.12
C ASN A 78 -2.14 14.60 16.62
N ALA A 79 -2.74 13.78 15.75
CA ALA A 79 -3.60 12.68 16.16
C ALA A 79 -2.75 11.44 16.46
N LYS A 80 -2.31 11.30 17.70
CA LYS A 80 -1.60 10.11 18.19
C LYS A 80 -2.54 9.17 18.94
N ASP A 81 -2.33 7.87 18.81
CA ASP A 81 -3.03 6.87 19.62
C ASP A 81 -2.44 6.78 21.04
N ASP A 82 -3.05 5.96 21.90
CA ASP A 82 -2.63 5.76 23.30
C ASP A 82 -1.19 5.22 23.43
N LYS A 83 -0.59 4.75 22.34
CA LYS A 83 0.80 4.25 22.26
C LYS A 83 1.74 5.27 21.61
N GLY A 84 1.26 6.48 21.29
CA GLY A 84 2.03 7.56 20.69
C GLY A 84 2.22 7.46 19.17
N HIS A 85 1.56 6.51 18.49
CA HIS A 85 1.69 6.37 17.04
C HIS A 85 0.79 7.35 16.30
N GLN A 86 1.29 7.88 15.18
CA GLN A 86 0.53 8.79 14.33
C GLN A 86 -0.65 8.04 13.67
N THR A 87 -1.83 8.67 13.69
CA THR A 87 -3.01 8.10 13.04
C THR A 87 -2.94 8.28 11.53
N HIS A 88 -3.04 7.17 10.80
CA HIS A 88 -3.16 7.14 9.36
C HIS A 88 -4.59 6.75 8.96
N ILE A 89 -5.18 7.50 8.04
CA ILE A 89 -6.46 7.19 7.43
C ILE A 89 -6.26 6.95 5.94
N MET A 90 -6.96 5.96 5.39
CA MET A 90 -6.97 5.68 3.96
C MET A 90 -8.40 5.75 3.46
N SER A 91 -8.61 6.43 2.34
CA SER A 91 -9.92 6.61 1.74
C SER A 91 -9.89 6.18 0.27
N ALA A 92 -10.97 5.55 -0.19
CA ALA A 92 -11.19 5.26 -1.61
C ALA A 92 -12.29 6.18 -2.13
N VAL A 93 -11.97 7.01 -3.11
CA VAL A 93 -12.83 8.09 -3.61
C VAL A 93 -13.05 7.92 -5.11
N GLY A 94 -14.28 8.00 -5.58
CA GLY A 94 -14.57 8.00 -7.01
C GLY A 94 -13.98 9.25 -7.66
N HIS A 95 -13.15 9.08 -8.69
CA HIS A 95 -12.41 10.21 -9.26
C HIS A 95 -13.33 11.25 -9.92
N LYS A 96 -14.44 10.82 -10.53
CA LYS A 96 -15.42 11.71 -11.16
C LYS A 96 -16.57 12.07 -10.23
N SER A 97 -17.07 11.10 -9.46
CA SER A 97 -18.21 11.32 -8.56
C SER A 97 -17.83 12.06 -7.29
N VAL A 98 -16.54 12.06 -6.92
CA VAL A 98 -16.00 12.63 -5.67
C VAL A 98 -16.61 11.96 -4.41
N ILE A 99 -17.30 10.83 -4.59
CA ILE A 99 -17.91 10.07 -3.49
C ILE A 99 -16.82 9.29 -2.77
N CYS A 100 -16.72 9.45 -1.45
CA CYS A 100 -15.89 8.60 -0.60
C CYS A 100 -16.65 7.29 -0.31
N TYR A 101 -16.20 6.18 -0.89
CA TYR A 101 -16.86 4.87 -0.76
C TYR A 101 -16.53 4.19 0.56
N THR A 102 -15.27 4.32 0.97
CA THR A 102 -14.81 3.79 2.23
C THR A 102 -13.71 4.66 2.77
N GLN A 103 -13.70 4.84 4.08
CA GLN A 103 -12.61 5.42 4.82
C GLN A 103 -12.28 4.49 5.98
N LYS A 104 -10.99 4.17 6.12
CA LYS A 104 -10.52 3.25 7.13
C LYS A 104 -9.35 3.88 7.89
N LYS A 105 -9.46 3.90 9.22
CA LYS A 105 -8.29 4.10 10.08
C LYS A 105 -7.36 2.92 9.88
N LEU A 106 -6.18 3.17 9.35
CA LEU A 106 -5.12 2.18 9.24
C LEU A 106 -4.56 1.96 10.64
N VAL A 107 -4.83 0.80 11.19
CA VAL A 107 -4.09 0.31 12.35
C VAL A 107 -2.73 -0.17 11.87
N LEU A 108 -1.68 0.11 12.66
CA LEU A 108 -0.41 -0.58 12.49
C LEU A 108 -0.70 -2.07 12.46
N CYS A 109 -0.08 -2.80 11.53
CA CYS A 109 -0.15 -4.25 11.57
C CYS A 109 0.38 -4.69 12.95
N PRO A 110 -0.47 -5.27 13.81
CA PRO A 110 -0.06 -5.70 15.15
C PRO A 110 0.97 -6.82 15.06
#